data_AF-A0A4R6FDB3-F1
#
_entry.id   AF-A0A4R6FDB3-F1
#
_cell.length_a   1.000
_cell.length_b   1.000
_cell.length_c   1.000
_cell.angle_alpha   90.00
_cell.angle_beta   90.00
_cell.angle_gamma   90.00
#
_symmetry.space_group_name_H-M   'P 1'
#
loop_
_entity.id
_entity.type
_entity.pdbx_description
1 polymer ?
#
loop_
_entity_poly.entity_id
_entity_poly.type
_entity_poly.pdbx_seq_one_letter_code
_entity_poly.pdbx_strand_id
1 'polypeptide(L)'
;MNKLKLLFKEPTKTFENKLSQKINWLRIFLLFSVNGIMYIHLLMKSGGYYDFGSKKGIFSTIMSLITMGIVYGITSNLILGFLIKLTGKFFNAKNELKTIYNAIGIAYIPLYISLILLFTNLAMAGILLLEVGSVLALLLSGLIIIFTLIQGGVSIWQFILLYKGLRVAQNLNGKRTILNYLSGVVIFGLIHFFLLNPYL
;
A
#
# COMPACT_ATOMS: atom_id res chain seq x y z
N MET A 1 21.50 -3.89 1.30
CA MET A 1 21.47 -2.61 2.06
C MET A 1 21.56 -1.34 1.20
N ASN A 2 22.40 -1.24 0.15
CA ASN A 2 22.57 0.02 -0.61
C ASN A 2 21.33 0.58 -1.34
N LYS A 3 20.44 -0.29 -1.87
CA LYS A 3 19.30 0.16 -2.70
C LYS A 3 18.19 0.86 -1.90
N LEU A 4 17.88 0.41 -0.69
CA LEU A 4 16.90 1.03 0.21
C LEU A 4 17.41 2.38 0.75
N LYS A 5 18.71 2.44 1.08
CA LYS A 5 19.36 3.68 1.53
C LYS A 5 19.31 4.77 0.46
N LEU A 6 19.47 4.40 -0.81
CA LEU A 6 19.35 5.33 -1.94
C LEU A 6 17.91 5.79 -2.17
N LEU A 7 16.91 4.90 -2.07
CA LEU A 7 15.50 5.27 -2.11
C LEU A 7 15.13 6.29 -1.02
N PHE A 8 15.76 6.19 0.15
CA PHE A 8 15.55 7.13 1.24
C PHE A 8 16.30 8.47 1.03
N LYS A 9 17.59 8.41 0.68
CA LYS A 9 18.46 9.61 0.59
C LYS A 9 18.30 10.39 -0.73
N GLU A 10 18.19 9.69 -1.85
CA GLU A 10 18.14 10.27 -3.20
C GLU A 10 17.00 9.65 -4.04
N PRO A 11 15.74 9.81 -3.61
CA PRO A 11 14.59 9.18 -4.27
C PRO A 11 14.44 9.57 -5.75
N THR A 12 14.61 10.85 -6.10
CA THR A 12 14.42 11.34 -7.49
C THR A 12 15.40 10.67 -8.45
N LYS A 13 16.71 10.71 -8.15
CA LYS A 13 17.75 10.03 -8.95
C LYS A 13 17.51 8.52 -9.05
N THR A 14 17.02 7.93 -7.96
CA THR A 14 16.69 6.50 -7.93
C THR A 14 15.51 6.18 -8.86
N PHE A 15 14.49 7.03 -8.91
CA PHE A 15 13.38 6.88 -9.86
C PHE A 15 13.83 7.09 -11.30
N GLU A 16 14.64 8.10 -11.60
CA GLU A 16 15.19 8.32 -12.95
C GLU A 16 15.93 7.09 -13.48
N ASN A 17 16.79 6.47 -12.67
CA ASN A 17 17.49 5.23 -13.03
C ASN A 17 16.55 4.01 -13.11
N LYS A 18 15.59 3.90 -12.19
CA LYS A 18 14.70 2.74 -12.16
C LYS A 18 13.64 2.74 -13.26
N LEU A 19 13.20 3.91 -13.69
CA LEU A 19 12.20 4.08 -14.74
C LEU A 19 12.80 3.94 -16.14
N SER A 20 14.11 4.12 -16.32
CA SER A 20 14.81 3.82 -17.58
C SER A 20 15.05 2.32 -17.80
N GLN A 21 14.92 1.50 -16.76
CA GLN A 21 15.06 0.04 -16.83
C GLN A 21 13.78 -0.63 -17.32
N LYS A 22 13.91 -1.80 -17.97
CA LYS A 22 12.76 -2.63 -18.37
C LYS A 22 11.92 -3.00 -17.16
N ILE A 23 10.60 -2.81 -17.27
CA ILE A 23 9.65 -3.15 -16.21
C ILE A 23 9.64 -4.66 -15.94
N ASN A 24 9.72 -5.02 -14.65
CA ASN A 24 9.50 -6.40 -14.20
C ASN A 24 8.09 -6.50 -13.63
N TRP A 25 7.15 -6.99 -14.43
CA TRP A 25 5.74 -7.08 -14.07
C TRP A 25 5.46 -7.94 -12.84
N LEU A 26 6.17 -9.07 -12.69
CA LEU A 26 6.04 -9.93 -11.51
C LEU A 26 6.34 -9.14 -10.23
N ARG A 27 7.43 -8.36 -10.24
CA ARG A 27 7.79 -7.50 -9.11
C ARG A 27 6.73 -6.43 -8.84
N ILE A 28 6.14 -5.83 -9.88
CA ILE A 28 5.09 -4.82 -9.73
C ILE A 28 3.82 -5.44 -9.13
N PHE A 29 3.40 -6.61 -9.61
CA PHE A 29 2.24 -7.31 -9.05
C PHE A 29 2.42 -7.73 -7.61
N LEU A 30 3.63 -8.16 -7.23
CA LEU A 30 3.97 -8.42 -5.82
C LEU A 30 3.85 -7.16 -4.97
N LEU A 31 4.37 -6.02 -5.45
CA LEU A 31 4.29 -4.73 -4.74
C LEU A 31 2.85 -4.22 -4.63
N PHE A 32 2.03 -4.41 -5.67
CA PHE A 32 0.61 -4.08 -5.64
C PHE A 32 -0.16 -4.98 -4.66
N SER A 33 0.21 -6.27 -4.59
CA SER A 33 -0.37 -7.22 -3.64
C SER A 33 -0.08 -6.80 -2.21
N VAL A 34 1.15 -6.39 -1.88
CA VAL A 34 1.51 -5.89 -0.54
C VAL A 34 0.63 -4.70 -0.15
N ASN A 35 0.45 -3.73 -1.06
CA ASN A 35 -0.44 -2.60 -0.80
C ASN A 35 -1.89 -3.03 -0.58
N GLY A 36 -2.39 -3.97 -1.38
CA GLY A 36 -3.74 -4.50 -1.22
C GLY A 36 -3.96 -5.24 0.09
N ILE A 37 -2.97 -6.02 0.55
CA ILE A 37 -3.03 -6.69 1.86
C ILE A 37 -3.14 -5.65 2.99
N MET A 38 -2.36 -4.58 2.94
CA MET A 38 -2.46 -3.49 3.93
C MET A 38 -3.83 -2.78 3.87
N TYR A 39 -4.40 -2.61 2.69
CA TYR A 39 -5.72 -2.02 2.54
C TYR A 39 -6.84 -2.91 3.10
N ILE A 40 -6.84 -4.19 2.73
CA ILE A 40 -7.80 -5.18 3.24
C ILE A 40 -7.66 -5.35 4.76
N HIS A 41 -6.44 -5.28 5.32
CA HIS A 41 -6.23 -5.23 6.76
C HIS A 41 -7.04 -4.11 7.44
N LEU A 42 -7.00 -2.90 6.87
CA LEU A 42 -7.72 -1.76 7.43
C LEU A 42 -9.24 -1.96 7.34
N LEU A 43 -9.75 -2.45 6.20
CA LEU A 43 -11.17 -2.75 6.03
C LEU A 43 -11.66 -3.86 6.97
N MET A 44 -10.91 -4.95 7.08
CA MET A 44 -11.25 -6.06 7.97
C MET A 44 -11.25 -5.61 9.44
N LYS A 45 -10.26 -4.79 9.82
CA LYS A 45 -10.17 -4.23 11.17
C LYS A 45 -11.35 -3.30 11.48
N SER A 46 -11.71 -2.39 10.56
CA SER A 46 -12.81 -1.44 10.79
C SER A 46 -14.19 -2.10 10.77
N GLY A 47 -14.36 -3.14 9.95
CA GLY A 47 -15.61 -3.90 9.86
C GLY A 47 -15.76 -4.99 10.91
N GLY A 48 -14.77 -5.21 11.78
CA GLY A 48 -14.82 -6.26 12.81
C GLY A 48 -14.74 -7.68 12.26
N TYR A 49 -14.18 -7.88 11.08
CA TYR A 49 -14.13 -9.18 10.38
C TYR A 49 -12.97 -10.08 10.83
N TYR A 50 -12.34 -9.78 11.96
CA TYR A 50 -11.31 -10.65 12.54
C TYR A 50 -11.92 -11.71 13.41
N ASP A 51 -11.73 -12.97 13.01
CA ASP A 51 -11.99 -14.10 13.87
C ASP A 51 -10.67 -14.53 14.52
N PHE A 52 -10.51 -14.17 15.79
CA PHE A 52 -9.42 -14.64 16.63
C PHE A 52 -9.89 -15.58 17.75
N GLY A 53 -11.16 -16.03 17.71
CA GLY A 53 -11.75 -16.88 18.74
C GLY A 53 -11.22 -18.32 18.73
N SER A 54 -10.52 -18.72 17.67
CA SER A 54 -9.88 -20.03 17.55
C SER A 54 -8.63 -19.97 16.67
N LYS A 55 -7.74 -20.96 16.80
CA LYS A 55 -6.57 -21.10 15.89
C LYS A 55 -7.01 -21.21 14.42
N LYS A 56 -8.13 -21.88 14.15
CA LYS A 56 -8.72 -21.99 12.81
C LYS A 56 -9.22 -20.63 12.31
N GLY A 57 -9.84 -19.84 13.19
CA GLY A 57 -10.26 -18.47 12.92
C GLY A 57 -9.08 -17.56 12.57
N ILE A 58 -8.00 -17.60 13.36
CA ILE A 58 -6.78 -16.82 13.11
C ILE A 58 -6.20 -17.16 11.73
N PHE A 59 -6.09 -18.45 11.42
CA PHE A 59 -5.61 -18.91 10.12
C PHE A 59 -6.51 -18.44 8.97
N SER A 60 -7.84 -18.58 9.12
CA SER A 60 -8.81 -18.11 8.14
C SER A 60 -8.70 -16.61 7.92
N THR A 61 -8.56 -15.82 8.99
CA THR A 61 -8.36 -14.36 8.93
C THR A 61 -7.12 -14.00 8.13
N ILE A 62 -5.97 -14.64 8.41
CA ILE A 62 -4.70 -14.40 7.70
C ILE A 62 -4.84 -14.76 6.22
N MET A 63 -5.43 -15.92 5.90
CA MET A 63 -5.59 -16.36 4.51
C MET A 63 -6.55 -15.47 3.73
N SER A 64 -7.68 -15.05 4.32
CA SER A 64 -8.59 -14.09 3.70
C SER A 64 -7.92 -12.77 3.41
N LEU A 65 -7.15 -12.25 4.37
CA LEU A 65 -6.40 -11.01 4.25
C LEU A 65 -5.35 -11.07 3.12
N ILE A 66 -4.64 -12.19 3.00
CA ILE A 66 -3.68 -12.43 1.90
C ILE A 66 -4.40 -12.54 0.56
N THR A 67 -5.37 -13.44 0.43
CA THR A 67 -6.02 -13.72 -0.86
C THR A 67 -6.81 -12.52 -1.37
N MET A 68 -7.66 -11.92 -0.54
CA MET A 68 -8.40 -10.71 -0.93
C MET A 68 -7.43 -9.54 -1.16
N GLY A 69 -6.38 -9.44 -0.34
CA GLY A 69 -5.35 -8.40 -0.47
C GLY A 69 -4.60 -8.46 -1.80
N ILE A 70 -4.21 -9.66 -2.26
CA ILE A 70 -3.57 -9.85 -3.56
C ILE A 70 -4.50 -9.42 -4.70
N VAL A 71 -5.73 -9.97 -4.72
CA VAL A 71 -6.69 -9.71 -5.80
C VAL A 71 -7.05 -8.22 -5.85
N TYR A 72 -7.42 -7.65 -4.71
CA TYR A 72 -7.77 -6.23 -4.61
C TYR A 72 -6.57 -5.35 -4.93
N GLY A 73 -5.39 -5.66 -4.39
CA GLY A 73 -4.17 -4.87 -4.60
C GLY A 73 -3.78 -4.75 -6.06
N ILE A 74 -3.79 -5.87 -6.80
CA ILE A 74 -3.47 -5.87 -8.23
C ILE A 74 -4.53 -5.10 -9.03
N THR A 75 -5.81 -5.43 -8.84
CA THR A 75 -6.90 -4.83 -9.64
C THR A 75 -7.04 -3.33 -9.38
N SER A 76 -7.08 -2.91 -8.12
CA SER A 76 -7.20 -1.49 -7.75
C SER A 76 -6.06 -0.64 -8.28
N ASN A 77 -4.81 -1.12 -8.20
CA ASN A 77 -3.65 -0.37 -8.67
C ASN A 77 -3.54 -0.30 -10.19
N LEU A 78 -3.98 -1.34 -10.90
CA LEU A 78 -4.10 -1.30 -12.36
C LEU A 78 -5.12 -0.24 -12.79
N ILE A 79 -6.30 -0.22 -12.15
CA ILE A 79 -7.32 0.80 -12.41
C ILE A 79 -6.78 2.19 -12.06
N LEU A 80 -6.20 2.37 -10.87
CA LEU A 80 -5.68 3.65 -10.41
C LEU A 80 -4.61 4.21 -11.36
N GLY A 81 -3.61 3.42 -11.76
CA GLY A 81 -2.58 3.90 -12.69
C GLY A 81 -3.14 4.20 -14.09
N PHE A 82 -4.19 3.50 -14.53
CA PHE A 82 -4.91 3.85 -15.75
C PHE A 82 -5.66 5.19 -15.61
N LEU A 83 -6.33 5.42 -14.49
CA LEU A 83 -7.00 6.69 -14.20
C LEU A 83 -6.01 7.85 -14.13
N ILE A 84 -4.88 7.68 -13.43
CA ILE A 84 -3.79 8.67 -13.37
C ILE A 84 -3.26 9.01 -14.77
N LYS A 85 -3.17 8.01 -15.67
CA LYS A 85 -2.80 8.22 -17.06
C LYS A 85 -3.87 9.02 -17.83
N LEU A 86 -5.15 8.70 -17.64
CA LEU A 86 -6.25 9.40 -18.29
C LEU A 86 -6.32 10.86 -17.84
N THR A 87 -6.30 11.10 -16.53
CA THR A 87 -6.34 12.45 -15.97
C THR A 87 -5.08 13.23 -16.33
N GLY A 88 -3.93 12.54 -16.47
CA GLY A 88 -2.65 13.14 -16.82
C GLY A 88 -2.65 13.84 -18.17
N LYS A 89 -3.54 13.44 -19.09
CA LYS A 89 -3.70 14.12 -20.39
C LYS A 89 -4.13 15.58 -20.23
N PHE A 90 -4.99 15.88 -19.25
CA PHE A 90 -5.42 17.26 -18.97
C PHE A 90 -4.29 18.16 -18.44
N PHE A 91 -3.20 17.56 -17.96
CA PHE A 91 -2.05 18.28 -17.39
C PHE A 91 -0.81 18.28 -18.29
N ASN A 92 -0.92 17.81 -19.54
CA ASN A 92 0.18 17.64 -20.49
C ASN A 92 1.31 16.71 -19.98
N ALA A 93 0.94 15.63 -19.29
CA ALA A 93 1.89 14.64 -18.76
C ALA A 93 2.45 13.69 -19.84
N LYS A 94 3.68 13.20 -19.62
CA LYS A 94 4.19 12.00 -20.32
C LYS A 94 3.45 10.77 -19.78
N ASN A 95 2.46 10.32 -20.54
CA ASN A 95 1.43 9.37 -20.09
C ASN A 95 1.75 7.90 -20.45
N GLU A 96 2.99 7.48 -20.23
CA GLU A 96 3.36 6.08 -20.44
C GLU A 96 2.87 5.22 -19.28
N LEU A 97 1.94 4.30 -19.57
CA LEU A 97 1.31 3.49 -18.52
C LEU A 97 2.33 2.62 -17.77
N LYS A 98 3.33 2.10 -18.49
CA LYS A 98 4.39 1.26 -17.92
C LYS A 98 5.24 2.04 -16.91
N THR A 99 5.58 3.30 -17.19
CA THR A 99 6.38 4.12 -16.26
C THR A 99 5.57 4.51 -15.03
N ILE A 100 4.27 4.82 -15.20
CA ILE A 100 3.35 5.08 -14.08
C ILE A 100 3.25 3.86 -13.15
N TYR A 101 2.97 2.67 -13.68
CA TYR A 101 2.90 1.47 -12.85
C TYR A 101 4.23 1.12 -12.18
N ASN A 102 5.35 1.30 -12.88
CA ASN A 102 6.67 1.09 -12.30
C ASN A 102 6.94 2.08 -11.15
N ALA A 103 6.57 3.35 -11.32
CA ALA A 103 6.69 4.37 -10.26
C ALA A 103 5.83 4.03 -9.03
N ILE A 104 4.56 3.68 -9.24
CA ILE A 104 3.65 3.28 -8.15
C ILE A 104 4.20 2.05 -7.42
N GLY A 105 4.61 1.01 -8.15
CA GLY A 105 5.15 -0.21 -7.55
C GLY A 105 6.40 0.07 -6.72
N ILE A 106 7.36 0.83 -7.24
CA ILE A 106 8.57 1.21 -6.49
C ILE A 106 8.23 2.02 -5.23
N ALA A 107 7.23 2.90 -5.30
CA ALA A 107 6.78 3.66 -4.15
C ALA A 107 6.21 2.77 -3.03
N TYR A 108 5.74 1.57 -3.34
CA TYR A 108 5.24 0.59 -2.37
C TYR A 108 6.31 -0.29 -1.73
N ILE A 109 7.58 -0.16 -2.11
CA ILE A 109 8.68 -0.91 -1.47
C ILE A 109 8.68 -0.79 0.06
N PRO A 110 8.49 0.41 0.67
CA PRO A 110 8.45 0.52 2.12
C PRO A 110 7.36 -0.34 2.77
N LEU A 111 6.25 -0.61 2.08
CA LEU A 111 5.13 -1.37 2.63
C LEU A 111 5.48 -2.82 2.96
N TYR A 112 6.60 -3.38 2.45
CA TYR A 112 7.10 -4.67 2.93
C TYR A 112 7.41 -4.64 4.43
N ILE A 113 7.91 -3.50 4.95
CA ILE A 113 8.15 -3.32 6.38
C ILE A 113 6.82 -3.36 7.12
N SER A 114 5.81 -2.65 6.61
CA SER A 114 4.46 -2.65 7.19
C SER A 114 3.83 -4.04 7.18
N LEU A 115 4.03 -4.83 6.12
CA LEU A 115 3.50 -6.18 6.00
C LEU A 115 4.09 -7.14 7.05
N ILE A 116 5.41 -7.06 7.29
CA ILE A 116 6.07 -7.84 8.32
C ILE A 116 5.52 -7.46 9.70
N LEU A 117 5.46 -6.15 10.00
CA LEU A 117 4.91 -5.66 11.25
C LEU A 117 3.44 -6.03 11.44
N LEU A 118 2.66 -6.07 10.36
CA LEU A 118 1.27 -6.48 10.37
C LEU A 118 1.13 -7.94 10.82
N PHE A 119 1.84 -8.87 10.20
CA PHE A 119 1.73 -10.28 10.59
C PHE A 119 2.23 -10.51 12.03
N THR A 120 3.26 -9.79 12.46
CA THR A 120 3.69 -9.82 13.86
C THR A 120 2.60 -9.29 14.79
N ASN A 121 1.94 -8.17 14.44
CA ASN A 121 0.81 -7.64 15.22
C ASN A 121 -0.37 -8.61 15.30
N LEU A 122 -0.71 -9.29 14.20
CA LEU A 122 -1.78 -10.28 14.19
C LEU A 122 -1.45 -11.48 15.09
N ALA A 123 -0.20 -11.95 15.07
CA ALA A 123 0.26 -13.02 15.94
C ALA A 123 0.22 -12.60 17.42
N MET A 124 0.70 -11.40 17.75
CA MET A 124 0.64 -10.87 19.13
C MET A 124 -0.80 -10.69 19.61
N ALA A 125 -1.70 -10.18 18.75
CA ALA A 125 -3.12 -10.03 19.08
C ALA A 125 -3.78 -11.38 19.41
N GLY A 126 -3.42 -12.45 18.68
CA GLY A 126 -3.88 -13.80 18.99
C GLY A 126 -3.44 -14.28 20.39
N ILE A 127 -2.22 -13.98 20.81
CA ILE A 127 -1.71 -14.33 22.15
C ILE A 127 -2.42 -13.51 23.23
N LEU A 128 -2.62 -12.20 23.01
CA LEU A 128 -3.29 -11.30 23.95
C LEU A 128 -4.70 -11.74 24.32
N LEU A 129 -5.43 -12.33 23.38
CA LEU A 129 -6.79 -12.82 23.61
C LEU A 129 -6.83 -14.13 24.43
N LEU A 130 -5.70 -14.84 24.53
CA LEU A 130 -5.60 -16.11 25.25
C LEU A 130 -5.04 -15.94 26.68
N GLU A 131 -4.29 -14.86 26.96
CA GLU A 131 -3.56 -14.65 28.23
C GLU A 131 -3.87 -13.29 28.88
N VAL A 132 -5.15 -13.03 29.14
CA VAL A 132 -5.64 -11.75 29.69
C VAL A 132 -5.12 -11.52 31.11
N GLY A 133 -4.55 -10.33 31.37
CA GLY A 133 -4.17 -9.87 32.71
C GLY A 133 -2.72 -10.17 33.13
N SER A 134 -1.90 -10.73 32.24
CA SER A 134 -0.48 -11.01 32.51
C SER A 134 0.42 -9.79 32.22
N VAL A 135 1.61 -9.76 32.85
CA VAL A 135 2.68 -8.78 32.51
C VAL A 135 3.08 -8.91 31.04
N LEU A 136 3.06 -10.13 30.50
CA LEU A 136 3.30 -10.39 29.09
C LEU A 136 2.28 -9.67 28.20
N ALA A 137 1.00 -9.68 28.58
CA ALA A 137 -0.05 -8.98 27.83
C ALA A 137 0.16 -7.46 27.80
N LEU A 138 0.64 -6.87 28.91
CA LEU A 138 0.98 -5.45 28.96
C LEU A 138 2.14 -5.11 28.00
N LEU A 139 3.21 -5.92 28.02
CA LEU A 139 4.38 -5.75 27.14
C LEU A 139 4.01 -5.87 25.65
N LEU A 140 3.24 -6.91 25.29
CA LEU A 140 2.78 -7.13 23.92
C LEU A 140 1.87 -6.00 23.42
N SER A 141 0.98 -5.48 24.29
CA SER A 141 0.14 -4.33 23.95
C SER A 141 0.97 -3.08 23.67
N GLY A 142 2.00 -2.82 24.49
CA GLY A 142 2.94 -1.73 24.25
C GLY A 142 3.69 -1.87 22.92
N LEU A 143 4.13 -3.09 22.57
CA LEU A 143 4.79 -3.36 21.29
C LEU A 143 3.87 -3.14 20.08
N ILE A 144 2.60 -3.53 20.17
CA ILE A 144 1.61 -3.28 19.09
C ILE A 144 1.49 -1.78 18.80
N ILE A 145 1.48 -0.93 19.84
CA ILE A 145 1.43 0.53 19.68
C ILE A 145 2.67 1.01 18.94
N ILE A 146 3.87 0.60 19.37
CA ILE A 146 5.13 0.98 18.73
C ILE A 146 5.14 0.55 17.26
N PHE A 147 4.73 -0.68 16.94
CA PHE A 147 4.69 -1.19 15.57
C PHE A 147 3.69 -0.42 14.72
N THR A 148 2.54 -0.04 15.29
CA THR A 148 1.54 0.80 14.61
C THR A 148 2.12 2.17 14.27
N LEU A 149 2.89 2.78 15.18
CA LEU A 149 3.57 4.06 14.91
C LEU A 149 4.62 3.92 13.80
N ILE A 150 5.40 2.84 13.80
CA ILE A 150 6.37 2.57 12.73
C ILE A 150 5.64 2.41 11.38
N GLN A 151 4.52 1.69 11.33
CA GLN A 151 3.70 1.57 10.12
C GLN A 151 3.19 2.93 9.62
N GLY A 152 2.82 3.84 10.53
CA GLY A 152 2.47 5.23 10.19
C GLY A 152 3.64 5.96 9.51
N GLY A 153 4.84 5.87 10.07
CA GLY A 153 6.05 6.46 9.48
C GLY A 153 6.39 5.87 8.10
N VAL A 154 6.25 4.56 7.94
CA VAL A 154 6.43 3.87 6.64
C VAL A 154 5.41 4.34 5.60
N SER A 155 4.17 4.60 6.02
CA SER A 155 3.11 5.10 5.14
C SER A 155 3.40 6.52 4.64
N ILE A 156 3.91 7.40 5.52
CA ILE A 156 4.39 8.74 5.13
C ILE A 156 5.53 8.61 4.12
N TRP A 157 6.49 7.71 4.37
CA TRP A 157 7.59 7.48 3.44
C TRP A 157 7.11 7.00 2.07
N GLN A 158 6.17 6.05 2.03
CA GLN A 158 5.54 5.57 0.80
C GLN A 158 4.83 6.70 0.04
N PHE A 159 4.12 7.59 0.73
CA PHE A 159 3.49 8.75 0.10
C PHE A 159 4.51 9.70 -0.55
N ILE A 160 5.62 9.99 0.14
CA ILE A 160 6.72 10.81 -0.40
C ILE A 160 7.30 10.16 -1.67
N LEU A 161 7.52 8.84 -1.66
CA LEU A 161 8.02 8.12 -2.83
C LEU A 161 7.02 8.15 -3.97
N LEU A 162 5.73 8.01 -3.70
CA LEU A 162 4.70 8.03 -4.73
C LEU A 162 4.65 9.39 -5.43
N TYR A 163 4.68 10.49 -4.67
CA TYR A 163 4.79 11.83 -5.24
C TYR A 163 6.04 11.99 -6.13
N LYS A 164 7.22 11.61 -5.61
CA LYS A 164 8.48 11.74 -6.37
C LYS A 164 8.51 10.85 -7.61
N GLY A 165 8.03 9.61 -7.50
CA GLY A 165 7.98 8.65 -8.58
C GLY A 165 7.04 9.09 -9.71
N LEU A 166 5.82 9.53 -9.37
CA LEU A 166 4.87 10.03 -10.37
C LEU A 166 5.37 11.31 -11.03
N ARG A 167 5.99 12.21 -10.27
CA ARG A 167 6.60 13.43 -10.83
C ARG A 167 7.60 13.10 -11.93
N VAL A 168 8.51 12.15 -11.68
CA VAL A 168 9.52 11.72 -12.66
C VAL A 168 8.85 10.97 -13.82
N ALA A 169 7.96 10.03 -13.54
CA ALA A 169 7.30 9.22 -14.57
C ALA A 169 6.45 10.04 -15.55
N GLN A 170 5.81 11.09 -15.05
CA GLN A 170 4.89 11.93 -15.83
C GLN A 170 5.55 13.21 -16.36
N ASN A 171 6.80 13.50 -15.99
CA ASN A 171 7.51 14.73 -16.32
C ASN A 171 6.68 16.00 -16.02
N LEU A 172 6.01 16.01 -14.86
CA LEU A 172 5.17 17.12 -14.42
C LEU A 172 5.89 17.98 -13.37
N ASN A 173 5.42 19.22 -13.21
CA ASN A 173 5.80 20.02 -12.05
C ASN A 173 5.10 19.49 -10.77
N GLY A 174 5.56 19.94 -9.60
CA GLY A 174 5.07 19.42 -8.31
C GLY A 174 3.55 19.59 -8.13
N LYS A 175 3.01 20.78 -8.41
CA LYS A 175 1.58 21.08 -8.29
C LYS A 175 0.72 20.20 -9.20
N ARG A 176 1.08 20.07 -10.49
CA ARG A 176 0.35 19.25 -11.45
C ARG A 176 0.43 17.77 -11.12
N THR A 177 1.54 17.30 -10.55
CA THR A 177 1.68 15.90 -10.10
C THR A 177 0.66 15.59 -9.00
N ILE A 178 0.56 16.48 -8.00
CA ILE A 178 -0.38 16.32 -6.88
C ILE A 178 -1.82 16.35 -7.40
N LEU A 179 -2.17 17.37 -8.19
CA LEU A 179 -3.51 17.49 -8.77
C LEU A 179 -3.88 16.27 -9.62
N ASN A 180 -2.97 15.81 -10.46
CA ASN A 180 -3.21 14.64 -11.30
C ASN A 180 -3.45 13.36 -10.48
N TYR A 181 -2.61 13.13 -9.46
CA TYR A 181 -2.79 11.99 -8.56
C TYR A 181 -4.14 12.07 -7.84
N LEU A 182 -4.48 13.23 -7.28
CA LEU A 182 -5.75 13.44 -6.60
C LEU A 182 -6.95 13.25 -7.53
N SER A 183 -6.90 13.75 -8.77
CA SER A 183 -7.95 13.50 -9.77
C SER A 183 -8.16 12.00 -10.00
N GLY A 184 -7.08 11.25 -10.20
CA GLY A 184 -7.14 9.80 -10.38
C GLY A 184 -7.72 9.07 -9.15
N VAL A 185 -7.29 9.45 -7.96
CA VAL A 185 -7.77 8.87 -6.69
C VAL A 185 -9.24 9.21 -6.43
N VAL A 186 -9.69 10.43 -6.71
CA VAL A 186 -11.09 10.83 -6.52
C VAL A 186 -12.00 10.03 -7.46
N ILE A 187 -11.63 9.91 -8.74
CA ILE A 187 -12.40 9.10 -9.69
C ILE A 187 -12.42 7.62 -9.25
N PHE A 188 -11.27 7.09 -8.81
CA PHE A 188 -11.20 5.73 -8.28
C PHE A 188 -12.10 5.54 -7.05
N GLY A 189 -12.09 6.50 -6.12
CA GLY A 189 -12.91 6.49 -4.92
C GLY A 189 -14.40 6.53 -5.23
N LEU A 190 -14.83 7.32 -6.22
CA LEU A 190 -16.21 7.33 -6.70
C LEU A 190 -16.62 5.98 -7.28
N ILE A 191 -15.80 5.42 -8.18
CA ILE A 191 -16.05 4.08 -8.75
C ILE A 191 -16.16 3.05 -7.62
N HIS A 192 -15.25 3.08 -6.67
CA HIS A 192 -15.24 2.15 -5.55
C HIS A 192 -16.47 2.30 -4.65
N PHE A 193 -16.89 3.54 -4.37
CA PHE A 193 -18.10 3.82 -3.60
C PHE A 193 -19.36 3.23 -4.25
N PHE A 194 -19.56 3.44 -5.56
CA PHE A 194 -20.71 2.90 -6.27
C PHE A 194 -20.67 1.37 -6.44
N LEU A 195 -19.47 0.78 -6.52
CA LEU A 195 -19.33 -0.68 -6.57
C LEU A 195 -19.63 -1.35 -5.22
N LEU A 196 -19.29 -0.70 -4.10
CA LEU A 196 -19.53 -1.24 -2.75
C LEU A 196 -20.95 -0.97 -2.23
N ASN A 197 -21.57 0.13 -2.65
CA ASN A 197 -22.95 0.47 -2.30
C ASN A 197 -23.82 0.52 -3.56
N PRO A 198 -24.09 -0.63 -4.21
CA PRO A 198 -24.86 -0.67 -5.47
C PRO A 198 -26.34 -0.32 -5.32
N TYR A 199 -26.84 -0.12 -4.08
CA TYR A 199 -28.25 0.10 -3.76
C TYR A 199 -28.55 1.46 -3.11
N LEU A 200 -27.71 2.47 -3.37
CA LEU A 200 -28.07 3.89 -3.22
C LEU A 200 -28.54 4.47 -4.56
#